data_AF-A0A2A5DL35-F1
#
_entry.id   AF-A0A2A5DL35-F1
#
_cell.length_a   1.000
_cell.length_b   1.000
_cell.length_c   1.000
_cell.angle_alpha   90.00
_cell.angle_beta   90.00
_cell.angle_gamma   90.00
#
_symmetry.space_group_name_H-M   'P 1'
#
loop_
_entity.id
_entity.type
_entity.pdbx_description
1 polymer ?
#
loop_
_entity_poly.entity_id
_entity_poly.type
_entity_poly.pdbx_seq_one_letter_code
_entity_poly.pdbx_strand_id
1 'polypeptide(L)'
;MKFNSILSLCVCLSAVLFFSQSVAAEENEKPAKAKKEKKVVAPMEDLTHTGVVEEKKNKKRNTFYLKTAAGKIRLPVSPKKSKNPIVLASFVGKKVTVTGKGYIKVKTTKKGESKSIQYKKLLSVKETEGEKAK
;
A
#
# COMPACT_ATOMS: atom_id res chain seq x y z
N MET A 1 -5.51 38.35 -32.74
CA MET A 1 -6.68 38.90 -32.02
C MET A 1 -7.90 38.05 -32.34
N LYS A 2 -8.63 37.63 -31.28
CA LYS A 2 -10.09 37.45 -31.19
C LYS A 2 -10.70 36.30 -32.03
N PHE A 3 -11.05 35.17 -31.41
CA PHE A 3 -12.26 34.85 -30.60
C PHE A 3 -13.51 34.52 -31.43
N ASN A 4 -14.14 33.40 -31.04
CA ASN A 4 -15.55 33.03 -31.21
C ASN A 4 -15.94 32.56 -32.62
N SER A 5 -16.69 31.46 -32.78
CA SER A 5 -18.03 31.33 -32.24
C SER A 5 -18.50 29.87 -32.22
N ILE A 6 -18.68 29.31 -31.01
CA ILE A 6 -19.36 28.04 -30.70
C ILE A 6 -20.87 28.34 -30.58
N LEU A 7 -21.44 28.93 -31.64
CA LEU A 7 -22.89 29.11 -31.77
C LEU A 7 -23.46 27.92 -32.55
N SER A 8 -23.74 26.82 -31.85
CA SER A 8 -24.88 25.97 -32.22
C SER A 8 -25.34 25.23 -30.96
N LEU A 9 -26.00 26.05 -30.16
CA LEU A 9 -26.67 25.79 -28.91
C LEU A 9 -27.86 24.84 -29.16
N CYS A 10 -27.85 23.72 -28.44
CA CYS A 10 -29.00 23.23 -27.66
C CYS A 10 -30.38 23.24 -28.34
N VAL A 11 -30.78 22.12 -28.93
CA VAL A 11 -32.19 21.73 -29.04
C VAL A 11 -32.25 20.20 -28.97
N CYS A 12 -32.80 19.65 -27.89
CA CYS A 12 -33.81 18.59 -27.94
C CYS A 12 -33.99 17.86 -26.59
N LEU A 13 -35.17 18.09 -26.02
CA LEU A 13 -35.98 17.13 -25.26
C LEU A 13 -35.73 17.01 -23.75
N SER A 14 -36.12 18.06 -23.05
CA SER A 14 -36.91 17.96 -21.83
C SER A 14 -38.40 17.76 -22.17
N ALA A 15 -38.90 16.52 -22.10
CA ALA A 15 -40.31 16.09 -21.94
C ALA A 15 -40.28 14.55 -22.11
N VAL A 16 -40.66 13.71 -21.16
CA VAL A 16 -42.04 13.49 -20.71
C VAL A 16 -42.02 13.01 -19.26
N LEU A 17 -42.61 13.83 -18.40
CA LEU A 17 -43.29 13.39 -17.18
C LEU A 17 -44.55 12.61 -17.60
N PHE A 18 -44.81 11.43 -17.04
CA PHE A 18 -46.10 11.03 -16.43
C PHE A 18 -46.31 9.49 -16.40
N PHE A 19 -46.40 8.97 -15.17
CA PHE A 19 -47.36 7.97 -14.67
C PHE A 19 -47.54 6.61 -15.39
N SER A 20 -47.15 5.53 -14.70
CA SER A 20 -48.14 4.72 -13.98
C SER A 20 -47.50 3.69 -13.05
N GLN A 21 -47.72 3.93 -11.76
CA GLN A 21 -48.13 2.97 -10.72
C GLN A 21 -47.62 1.52 -10.83
N SER A 22 -46.78 1.16 -9.86
CA SER A 22 -47.04 -0.04 -9.05
C SER A 22 -46.45 0.19 -7.67
N VAL A 23 -47.27 0.82 -6.82
CA VAL A 23 -47.07 0.83 -5.37
C VAL A 23 -47.69 -0.48 -4.88
N ALA A 24 -46.88 -1.52 -4.73
CA ALA A 24 -47.21 -2.63 -3.85
C ALA A 24 -46.46 -2.36 -2.55
N ALA A 25 -47.25 -2.00 -1.53
CA ALA A 25 -46.80 -1.71 -0.19
C ALA A 25 -46.14 -2.94 0.43
N GLU A 26 -44.95 -2.79 0.99
CA GLU A 26 -44.56 -3.57 2.15
C GLU A 26 -43.51 -2.80 2.97
N GLU A 27 -43.94 -2.50 4.20
CA GLU A 27 -43.15 -2.33 5.41
C GLU A 27 -41.76 -1.69 5.36
N ASN A 28 -41.71 -0.43 5.81
CA ASN A 28 -40.88 0.03 6.92
C ASN A 28 -39.66 -0.83 7.35
N GLU A 29 -38.67 -1.03 6.48
CA GLU A 29 -37.32 -1.39 6.92
C GLU A 29 -36.39 -0.17 6.78
N LYS A 30 -35.98 0.35 7.95
CA LYS A 30 -34.82 1.23 8.09
C LYS A 30 -33.69 0.72 7.18
N PRO A 31 -32.97 1.59 6.45
CA PRO A 31 -31.92 1.16 5.54
C PRO A 31 -30.88 0.38 6.34
N ALA A 32 -30.88 -0.94 6.16
CA ALA A 32 -29.88 -1.82 6.70
C ALA A 32 -28.54 -1.32 6.18
N LYS A 33 -27.68 -0.84 7.09
CA LYS A 33 -26.32 -0.42 6.81
C LYS A 33 -25.68 -1.48 5.91
N ALA A 34 -25.45 -1.12 4.65
CA ALA A 34 -24.69 -1.93 3.71
C ALA A 34 -23.42 -2.41 4.44
N LYS A 35 -23.35 -3.71 4.72
CA LYS A 35 -22.16 -4.35 5.28
C LYS A 35 -21.03 -4.02 4.33
N LYS A 36 -20.11 -3.15 4.77
CA LYS A 36 -18.82 -2.92 4.10
C LYS A 36 -18.28 -4.27 3.69
N GLU A 37 -18.19 -4.52 2.39
CA GLU A 37 -17.49 -5.66 1.83
C GLU A 37 -16.14 -5.75 2.55
N LYS A 38 -15.91 -6.91 3.18
CA LYS A 38 -14.61 -7.22 3.78
C LYS A 38 -13.60 -7.13 2.64
N LYS A 39 -12.81 -6.05 2.61
CA LYS A 39 -11.60 -5.95 1.78
C LYS A 39 -10.88 -7.29 1.87
N VAL A 40 -10.78 -8.00 0.75
CA VAL A 40 -9.96 -9.21 0.64
C VAL A 40 -8.54 -8.78 1.01
N VAL A 41 -8.14 -9.06 2.24
CA VAL A 41 -6.80 -8.76 2.74
C VAL A 41 -5.91 -9.80 2.10
N ALA A 42 -5.07 -9.38 1.14
CA ALA A 42 -4.06 -10.24 0.56
C ALA A 42 -3.31 -10.96 1.70
N PRO A 43 -3.07 -12.29 1.57
CA PRO A 43 -2.47 -13.07 2.65
C PRO A 43 -1.13 -12.45 3.04
N MET A 44 -0.92 -12.30 4.36
CA MET A 44 0.38 -11.88 4.88
C MET A 44 1.30 -13.09 4.87
N GLU A 45 2.38 -12.99 4.11
CA GLU A 45 3.42 -14.02 4.02
C GLU A 45 4.58 -13.68 4.96
N ASP A 46 5.24 -14.74 5.44
CA ASP A 46 6.51 -14.61 6.14
C ASP A 46 7.61 -14.43 5.11
N LEU A 47 8.24 -13.25 5.12
CA LEU A 47 9.27 -12.84 4.19
C LEU A 47 10.61 -12.75 4.91
N THR A 48 11.66 -13.20 4.24
CA THR A 48 13.04 -13.05 4.71
C THR A 48 13.90 -12.48 3.60
N HIS A 49 14.59 -11.36 3.88
CA HIS A 49 15.48 -10.72 2.93
C HIS A 49 16.77 -10.27 3.60
N THR A 50 17.88 -10.45 2.89
CA THR A 50 19.20 -9.99 3.32
C THR A 50 19.64 -8.80 2.49
N GLY A 51 20.20 -7.79 3.13
CA GLY A 51 20.64 -6.57 2.45
C GLY A 51 21.29 -5.59 3.40
N VAL A 52 21.58 -4.39 2.91
CA VAL A 52 22.16 -3.30 3.71
C VAL A 52 21.05 -2.33 4.13
N VAL A 53 21.02 -1.93 5.42
CA VAL A 53 20.05 -0.94 5.88
C VAL A 53 20.51 0.47 5.49
N GLU A 54 19.68 1.18 4.74
CA GLU A 54 19.87 2.60 4.41
C GLU A 54 18.83 3.45 5.15
N GLU A 55 19.26 4.60 5.68
CA GLU A 55 18.37 5.61 6.24
C GLU A 55 18.17 6.76 5.24
N LYS A 56 16.91 7.14 5.01
CA LYS A 56 16.55 8.36 4.30
C LYS A 56 15.91 9.35 5.27
N LYS A 57 16.62 10.42 5.58
CA LYS A 57 16.11 11.54 6.38
C LYS A 57 15.08 12.32 5.55
N ASN A 58 13.86 12.47 6.07
CA ASN A 58 12.85 13.38 5.52
C ASN A 58 12.47 14.40 6.58
N LYS A 59 11.97 15.58 6.16
CA LYS A 59 11.53 16.67 7.07
C LYS A 59 10.59 16.23 8.20
N LYS A 60 9.76 15.19 7.98
CA LYS A 60 8.76 14.72 8.97
C LYS A 60 9.19 13.48 9.76
N ARG A 61 9.99 12.59 9.17
CA ARG A 61 10.42 11.33 9.80
C ARG A 61 11.53 10.66 8.99
N ASN A 62 12.41 9.95 9.68
CA ASN A 62 13.36 9.07 9.04
C ASN A 62 12.64 7.85 8.47
N THR A 63 13.03 7.43 7.27
CA THR A 63 12.50 6.24 6.62
C THR A 63 13.65 5.29 6.36
N PHE A 64 13.49 4.03 6.79
CA PHE A 64 14.50 3.00 6.63
C PHE A 64 14.18 2.12 5.42
N TYR A 65 15.21 1.75 4.68
CA TYR A 65 15.15 0.86 3.52
C TYR A 65 16.16 -0.26 3.67
N LEU A 66 15.82 -1.46 3.21
CA LEU A 66 16.75 -2.55 2.99
C LEU A 66 17.14 -2.56 1.51
N LYS A 67 18.40 -2.29 1.21
CA LYS A 67 18.95 -2.40 -0.14
C LYS A 67 19.39 -3.84 -0.38
N THR A 68 18.67 -4.51 -1.26
CA THR A 68 18.93 -5.89 -1.71
C THR A 68 19.37 -5.88 -3.17
N ALA A 69 19.84 -7.01 -3.69
CA ALA A 69 20.17 -7.14 -5.12
C ALA A 69 18.95 -6.92 -6.03
N ALA A 70 17.75 -7.31 -5.58
CA ALA A 70 16.50 -7.12 -6.31
C ALA A 70 15.94 -5.68 -6.24
N GLY A 71 16.54 -4.82 -5.41
CA GLY A 71 16.13 -3.43 -5.24
C GLY A 71 15.96 -3.00 -3.78
N LYS A 72 15.28 -1.87 -3.57
CA LYS A 72 15.09 -1.26 -2.26
C LYS A 72 13.73 -1.62 -1.67
N ILE A 73 13.73 -2.21 -0.48
CA ILE A 73 12.53 -2.60 0.26
C ILE A 73 12.34 -1.63 1.41
N ARG A 74 11.17 -1.00 1.54
CA ARG A 74 10.88 -0.10 2.66
C ARG A 74 10.61 -0.91 3.93
N LEU A 75 11.30 -0.58 5.01
CA LEU A 75 11.11 -1.22 6.31
C LEU A 75 10.13 -0.39 7.18
N PRO A 76 9.12 -1.03 7.81
CA PRO A 76 8.27 -0.34 8.78
C PRO A 76 9.03 -0.12 10.08
N VAL A 77 8.81 1.04 10.70
CA VAL A 77 9.35 1.33 12.04
C VAL A 77 8.43 0.66 13.07
N SER A 78 9.02 0.01 14.07
CA SER A 78 8.28 -0.61 15.16
C SER A 78 7.41 0.44 15.90
N PRO A 79 6.15 0.14 16.22
CA PRO A 79 5.34 1.05 17.02
C PRO A 79 5.95 1.22 18.41
N LYS A 80 5.86 2.43 18.98
CA LYS A 80 6.43 2.77 20.30
C LYS A 80 5.94 1.86 21.44
N LYS A 81 4.74 1.28 21.30
CA LYS A 81 4.12 0.38 22.30
C LYS A 81 4.42 -1.11 22.07
N SER A 82 5.36 -1.45 21.18
CA SER A 82 5.75 -2.86 20.97
C SER A 82 6.47 -3.40 22.21
N LYS A 83 6.14 -4.63 22.64
CA LYS A 83 6.86 -5.32 23.73
C LYS A 83 8.35 -5.44 23.43
N ASN A 84 8.70 -5.68 22.16
CA ASN A 84 10.07 -5.74 21.67
C ASN A 84 10.21 -4.77 20.48
N PRO A 85 10.66 -3.52 20.69
CA PRO A 85 10.86 -2.57 19.61
C PRO A 85 12.18 -2.85 18.88
N ILE A 86 12.12 -3.12 17.58
CA ILE A 86 13.33 -3.22 16.75
C ILE A 86 13.82 -1.81 16.41
N VAL A 87 15.03 -1.48 16.87
CA VAL A 87 15.69 -0.19 16.65
C VAL A 87 16.49 -0.24 15.34
N LEU A 88 15.85 0.11 14.22
CA LEU A 88 16.48 0.05 12.89
C LEU A 88 17.67 1.01 12.73
N ALA A 89 17.72 2.08 13.51
CA ALA A 89 18.82 3.05 13.49
C ALA A 89 20.18 2.40 13.82
N SER A 90 20.20 1.41 14.71
CA SER A 90 21.42 0.70 15.12
C SER A 90 22.02 -0.18 14.03
N PHE A 91 21.26 -0.46 12.97
CA PHE A 91 21.66 -1.33 11.86
C PHE A 91 21.99 -0.56 10.59
N VAL A 92 21.89 0.78 10.58
CA VAL A 92 22.19 1.61 9.41
C VAL A 92 23.63 1.38 8.95
N GLY A 93 23.81 1.14 7.65
CA GLY A 93 25.10 0.81 7.04
C GLY A 93 25.54 -0.64 7.21
N LYS A 94 24.85 -1.43 8.04
CA LYS A 94 25.20 -2.84 8.27
C LYS A 94 24.45 -3.77 7.31
N LYS A 95 25.10 -4.89 6.99
CA LYS A 95 24.46 -6.01 6.29
C LYS A 95 23.66 -6.82 7.30
N VAL A 96 22.36 -6.95 7.06
CA VAL A 96 21.44 -7.62 7.97
C VAL A 96 20.52 -8.56 7.21
N THR A 97 20.03 -9.57 7.92
CA THR A 97 18.90 -10.40 7.52
C THR A 97 17.66 -9.93 8.27
N VAL A 98 16.65 -9.52 7.50
CA VAL A 98 15.35 -9.05 7.99
C VAL A 98 14.32 -10.15 7.76
N THR A 99 13.62 -10.54 8.82
CA THR A 99 12.48 -11.47 8.77
C THR A 99 11.23 -10.74 9.26
N GLY A 100 10.12 -10.87 8.55
CA GLY A 100 8.89 -10.16 8.89
C GLY A 100 7.67 -10.61 8.09
N LYS A 101 6.50 -10.10 8.47
CA LYS A 101 5.24 -10.32 7.74
C LYS A 101 5.01 -9.22 6.72
N GLY A 102 4.70 -9.59 5.49
CA GLY A 102 4.46 -8.64 4.39
C GLY A 102 3.64 -9.25 3.27
N TYR A 103 3.65 -8.59 2.12
CA TYR A 103 3.08 -9.14 0.90
C TYR A 103 3.98 -8.79 -0.29
N ILE A 104 3.93 -9.64 -1.31
CA ILE A 104 4.57 -9.42 -2.59
C ILE A 104 3.48 -8.96 -3.57
N LYS A 105 3.59 -7.72 -4.05
CA LYS A 105 2.74 -7.20 -5.12
C LYS A 105 3.41 -7.47 -6.46
N VAL A 106 2.88 -8.41 -7.21
CA VAL A 106 3.25 -8.60 -8.61
C VAL A 106 2.39 -7.64 -9.44
N LYS A 107 3.04 -6.81 -10.25
CA LYS A 107 2.40 -5.93 -11.22
C LYS A 107 2.91 -6.28 -12.60
N THR A 108 2.01 -6.69 -13.49
CA THR A 108 2.33 -6.86 -14.91
C THR A 108 2.43 -5.48 -15.56
N THR A 109 3.57 -5.19 -16.16
CA THR A 109 3.82 -3.94 -16.90
C THR A 109 4.09 -4.27 -18.37
N LYS A 110 4.06 -3.26 -19.26
CA LYS A 110 4.42 -3.44 -20.68
C LYS A 110 5.85 -3.98 -20.89
N LYS A 111 6.73 -3.88 -19.88
CA LYS A 111 8.12 -4.36 -19.89
C LYS A 111 8.31 -5.73 -19.22
N GLY A 112 7.20 -6.40 -18.85
CA GLY A 112 7.21 -7.66 -18.10
C GLY A 112 6.69 -7.49 -16.67
N GLU A 113 6.91 -8.51 -15.85
CA GLU A 113 6.43 -8.54 -14.47
C GLU A 113 7.36 -7.76 -13.53
N SER A 114 6.79 -6.89 -12.70
CA SER A 114 7.48 -6.18 -11.63
C SER A 114 6.99 -6.66 -10.28
N LYS A 115 7.90 -7.18 -9.44
CA LYS A 115 7.60 -7.62 -8.08
C LYS A 115 7.97 -6.51 -7.09
N SER A 116 7.02 -6.09 -6.28
CA SER A 116 7.21 -5.07 -5.24
C SER A 116 6.94 -5.68 -3.87
N ILE A 117 7.97 -5.68 -3.02
CA ILE A 117 7.92 -6.28 -1.69
C ILE A 117 7.58 -5.21 -0.66
N GLN A 118 6.61 -5.49 0.21
CA GLN A 118 6.23 -4.57 1.26
C GLN A 118 6.04 -5.28 2.60
N TYR A 119 6.94 -4.99 3.54
CA TYR A 119 6.81 -5.41 4.93
C TYR A 119 5.72 -4.60 5.66
N LYS A 120 4.90 -5.30 6.44
CA LYS A 120 3.90 -4.72 7.34
C LYS A 120 4.33 -4.79 8.81
N LYS A 121 5.03 -5.85 9.19
CA LYS A 121 5.57 -6.04 10.55
C LYS A 121 6.92 -6.73 10.46
N LEU A 122 7.91 -6.21 11.19
CA LEU A 122 9.19 -6.90 11.37
C LEU A 122 9.09 -7.86 12.55
N LEU A 123 9.63 -9.06 12.38
CA LEU A 123 9.73 -10.08 13.43
C LEU A 123 11.14 -10.10 14.02
N SER A 124 12.16 -10.03 13.16
CA SER A 124 13.56 -10.07 13.57
C SER A 124 14.44 -9.31 12.58
N VAL A 125 15.50 -8.68 13.09
CA VAL A 125 16.61 -8.15 12.30
C VAL A 125 17.89 -8.64 12.95
N LYS A 126 18.71 -9.38 12.20
CA LYS A 126 19.98 -9.91 12.67
C LYS A 126 21.09 -9.39 11.79
N GLU A 127 22.20 -8.96 12.39
CA GLU A 127 23.41 -8.67 11.64
C GLU A 127 23.88 -9.96 10.97
N THR A 128 24.09 -9.89 9.67
CA THR A 128 24.78 -10.96 8.97
C THR A 128 26.25 -10.73 9.30
N GLU A 129 26.79 -11.49 10.26
CA GLU A 129 28.22 -11.52 10.52
C GLU A 129 28.91 -11.98 9.24
N GLY A 130 29.31 -11.01 8.42
CA GLY A 130 30.36 -11.23 7.44
C GLY A 130 31.60 -11.47 8.26
N GLU A 131 31.97 -12.75 8.35
CA GLU A 131 33.34 -13.25 8.42
C GLU A 131 34.30 -12.16 8.90
N LYS A 132 34.54 -12.13 10.23
CA LYS A 132 35.70 -11.45 10.77
C LYS A 132 36.90 -12.03 10.01
N ALA A 133 37.36 -11.32 8.99
CA ALA A 133 38.64 -11.55 8.37
C ALA A 133 39.66 -11.47 9.51
N LYS A 134 40.10 -12.65 9.91
CA LYS A 134 41.08 -12.88 10.95
C LYS A 134 42.46 -12.59 10.39
#